data_AF-A0A1Y3PG61-F1
#
_entry.id   AF-A0A1Y3PG61-F1
#
_cell.length_a   1.000
_cell.length_b   1.000
_cell.length_c   1.000
_cell.angle_alpha   90.00
_cell.angle_beta   90.00
_cell.angle_gamma   90.00
#
_symmetry.space_group_name_H-M   'P 1'
#
loop_
_entity.id
_entity.type
_entity.pdbx_description
1 polymer ?
#
loop_
_entity_poly.entity_id
_entity_poly.type
_entity_poly.pdbx_seq_one_letter_code
_entity_poly.pdbx_strand_id
1 'polypeptide(L)'
;MAGNITRKIRKAYGIDLAGFTSTKTAIVEAVKDDNGRVTLKIIKNHPLNSEDLIKSKEYFLKLLEDPAVKVYIDAPMDLQGLPFDHLNSFRFPWQLTYRPVDKAYNGLPPFADKIGAVVSRFMYCLHDKDTDKSDPRHAFEKYENLFETYPAGSLKQLADTLRQPGIDKNYKNYKKGKVDLDSDGWKPAGQSTKDESLCNIAKALFAQAVAKEKLTINDDEFDAMICAVTGLLDRGSKLTEDGLQKAIYDKLEKKYKELSFEDCSPPKRYELINSLEELRRWEITIMESASAS
;
A
#
# COMPACT_ATOMS: atom_id res chain seq x y z
N MET A 1 43.14 8.44 4.95
CA MET A 1 41.93 9.26 4.72
C MET A 1 40.72 8.38 4.99
N ALA A 2 40.05 8.56 6.13
CA ALA A 2 38.80 7.87 6.40
C ALA A 2 37.73 8.52 5.52
N GLY A 3 37.27 7.82 4.48
CA GLY A 3 36.15 8.28 3.69
C GLY A 3 34.94 8.43 4.61
N ASN A 4 34.31 9.60 4.62
CA ASN A 4 33.01 9.80 5.22
C ASN A 4 32.04 8.85 4.52
N ILE A 5 31.79 7.69 5.12
CA ILE A 5 30.69 6.80 4.72
C ILE A 5 29.43 7.56 5.09
N THR A 6 28.88 8.32 4.14
CA THR A 6 27.57 8.95 4.27
C THR A 6 26.55 7.82 4.40
N ARG A 7 26.17 7.57 5.65
CA ARG A 7 25.20 6.57 6.08
C ARG A 7 23.86 6.78 5.36
N LYS A 8 23.23 5.69 4.90
CA LYS A 8 22.09 5.75 3.98
C LYS A 8 20.80 5.41 4.75
N ILE A 9 20.22 6.43 5.37
CA ILE A 9 18.86 6.35 5.92
C ILE A 9 17.89 6.05 4.77
N ARG A 10 17.05 5.02 4.92
CA ARG A 10 15.95 4.76 3.97
C ARG A 10 14.66 5.25 4.57
N LYS A 11 13.90 5.99 3.76
CA LYS A 11 12.64 6.60 4.17
C LYS A 11 11.52 6.23 3.20
N ALA A 12 10.37 5.86 3.74
CA ALA A 12 9.16 5.60 2.97
C ALA A 12 7.93 6.18 3.66
N TYR A 13 6.92 6.56 2.88
CA TYR A 13 5.58 6.86 3.35
C TYR A 13 4.62 5.81 2.83
N GLY A 14 3.76 5.33 3.72
CA GLY A 14 2.60 4.53 3.37
C GLY A 14 1.34 5.33 3.58
N ILE A 15 0.43 5.31 2.61
CA ILE A 15 -0.79 6.09 2.63
C ILE A 15 -1.96 5.19 2.27
N ASP A 16 -2.91 5.06 3.19
CA ASP A 16 -4.22 4.49 2.89
C ASP A 16 -5.17 5.64 2.57
N LEU A 17 -5.54 5.78 1.30
CA LEU A 17 -6.27 6.95 0.81
C LEU A 17 -7.78 6.77 0.99
N ALA A 18 -8.40 7.74 1.67
CA ALA A 18 -9.84 7.84 1.70
C ALA A 18 -10.42 8.50 0.42
N GLY A 19 -11.68 8.20 0.10
CA GLY A 19 -12.38 8.87 -1.00
C GLY A 19 -12.68 10.34 -0.69
N PHE A 20 -12.92 11.22 -1.69
CA PHE A 20 -13.32 12.62 -1.43
C PHE A 20 -14.42 12.79 -0.38
N THR A 21 -15.36 11.85 -0.26
CA THR A 21 -16.44 11.96 0.73
C THR A 21 -16.00 11.62 2.16
N SER A 22 -14.76 11.16 2.35
CA SER A 22 -14.21 10.73 3.62
C SER A 22 -12.89 11.45 3.91
N THR A 23 -12.79 12.03 5.11
CA THR A 23 -11.58 12.65 5.65
C THR A 23 -10.73 11.65 6.44
N LYS A 24 -10.83 10.34 6.14
CA LYS A 24 -10.19 9.25 6.89
C LYS A 24 -9.01 8.62 6.14
N THR A 25 -8.12 9.44 5.61
CA THR A 25 -6.82 8.96 5.12
C THR A 25 -5.94 8.65 6.33
N ALA A 26 -5.14 7.60 6.23
CA ALA A 26 -4.08 7.29 7.18
C ALA A 26 -2.71 7.43 6.52
N ILE A 27 -1.73 7.99 7.24
CA ILE A 27 -0.35 8.13 6.78
C ILE A 27 0.61 7.58 7.82
N VAL A 28 1.56 6.79 7.35
CA VAL A 28 2.66 6.28 8.16
C VAL A 28 3.99 6.64 7.51
N GLU A 29 4.86 7.30 8.26
CA GLU A 29 6.28 7.44 7.90
C GLU A 29 7.05 6.23 8.43
N ALA A 30 7.84 5.59 7.57
CA ALA A 30 8.74 4.52 7.93
C ALA A 30 10.20 4.95 7.68
N VAL A 31 11.05 4.82 8.70
CA VAL A 31 12.48 5.14 8.62
C VAL A 31 13.29 3.94 9.06
N LYS A 32 14.21 3.46 8.22
CA LYS A 32 15.19 2.41 8.54
C LYS A 32 16.56 3.02 8.73
N ASP A 33 17.14 2.82 9.91
CA ASP A 33 18.51 3.27 10.23
C ASP A 33 19.57 2.27 9.71
N ASP A 34 20.86 2.63 9.88
CA ASP A 34 21.96 1.78 9.42
C ASP A 34 22.13 0.48 10.21
N ASN A 35 21.53 0.39 11.41
CA ASN A 35 21.52 -0.83 12.21
C ASN A 35 20.35 -1.74 11.83
N GLY A 36 19.54 -1.34 10.84
CA GLY A 36 18.35 -2.06 10.41
C GLY A 36 17.15 -1.88 11.34
N ARG A 37 17.22 -0.95 12.31
CA ARG A 37 16.08 -0.60 13.17
C ARG A 37 15.09 0.23 12.37
N VAL A 38 13.82 -0.06 12.55
CA VAL A 38 12.74 0.62 11.84
C VAL A 38 11.87 1.39 12.81
N THR A 39 11.62 2.66 12.49
CA THR A 39 10.61 3.46 13.19
C THR A 39 9.42 3.67 12.26
N LEU A 40 8.23 3.30 12.72
CA LEU A 40 6.95 3.60 12.08
C LEU A 40 6.26 4.71 12.87
N LYS A 41 6.04 5.85 12.23
CA LYS A 41 5.33 6.99 12.84
C LYS A 41 3.97 7.14 12.17
N ILE A 42 2.91 6.87 12.93
CA ILE A 42 1.54 7.16 12.50
C ILE A 42 1.33 8.66 12.63
N ILE A 43 1.17 9.33 11.49
CA ILE A 43 1.02 10.78 11.44
C ILE A 43 -0.47 11.10 11.62
N LYS A 44 -0.81 11.79 12.69
CA LYS A 44 -2.16 12.31 12.92
C LYS A 44 -2.29 13.73 12.39
N ASN A 45 -3.53 14.16 12.18
CA ASN A 45 -3.89 15.53 11.78
C ASN A 45 -3.17 16.04 10.51
N HIS A 46 -2.82 15.15 9.58
CA HIS A 46 -2.14 15.54 8.34
C HIS A 46 -3.09 16.24 7.35
N PRO A 47 -2.56 17.07 6.44
CA PRO A 47 -3.37 17.78 5.45
C PRO A 47 -4.23 16.90 4.54
N LEU A 48 -3.87 15.63 4.28
CA LEU A 48 -4.72 14.74 3.45
C LEU A 48 -6.09 14.42 4.07
N ASN A 49 -6.29 14.68 5.37
CA ASN A 49 -7.61 14.58 6.02
C ASN A 49 -8.40 15.89 5.97
N SER A 50 -7.82 16.95 5.40
CA SER A 50 -8.52 18.22 5.22
C SER A 50 -9.52 18.13 4.07
N GLU A 51 -10.59 18.93 4.12
CA GLU A 51 -11.44 19.19 2.94
C GLU A 51 -10.75 20.15 1.96
N ASP A 52 -9.70 20.85 2.39
CA ASP A 52 -8.88 21.70 1.54
C ASP A 52 -8.00 20.86 0.60
N LEU A 53 -8.45 20.76 -0.64
CA LEU A 53 -7.74 20.04 -1.70
C LEU A 53 -6.42 20.68 -2.10
N ILE A 54 -6.29 22.01 -1.96
CA ILE A 54 -5.05 22.72 -2.28
C ILE A 54 -4.00 22.34 -1.24
N LYS A 55 -4.35 22.45 0.05
CA LYS A 55 -3.45 22.06 1.15
C LYS A 55 -3.07 20.57 1.07
N SER A 56 -4.02 19.72 0.70
CA SER A 56 -3.77 18.28 0.50
C SER A 56 -2.77 18.04 -0.63
N LYS A 57 -2.94 18.74 -1.75
CA LYS A 57 -2.06 18.67 -2.91
C LYS A 57 -0.66 19.14 -2.57
N GLU A 58 -0.51 20.32 -1.98
CA GLU A 58 0.80 20.87 -1.60
C GLU A 58 1.56 19.91 -0.67
N TYR A 59 0.87 19.38 0.34
CA TYR A 59 1.45 18.40 1.25
C TYR A 59 1.89 17.13 0.51
N PHE A 60 1.04 16.59 -0.36
CA PHE A 60 1.36 15.38 -1.11
C PHE A 60 2.54 15.57 -2.07
N LEU A 61 2.58 16.70 -2.79
CA LEU A 61 3.68 17.03 -3.68
C LEU A 61 5.00 17.20 -2.93
N LYS A 62 4.98 17.85 -1.75
CA LYS A 62 6.16 17.94 -0.87
C LYS A 62 6.73 16.57 -0.48
N LEU A 63 5.88 15.54 -0.31
CA LEU A 63 6.36 14.18 -0.06
C LEU A 63 7.08 13.57 -1.28
N LEU A 64 6.67 13.95 -2.49
CA LEU A 64 7.21 13.44 -3.74
C LEU A 64 8.44 14.21 -4.24
N GLU A 65 8.67 15.43 -3.76
CA GLU A 65 9.81 16.27 -4.13
C GLU A 65 11.16 15.68 -3.71
N ASP A 66 11.22 14.85 -2.66
CA ASP A 66 12.45 14.19 -2.23
C ASP A 66 12.63 12.82 -2.94
N PRO A 67 13.55 12.69 -3.90
CA PRO A 67 13.77 11.44 -4.61
C PRO A 67 14.37 10.32 -3.73
N ALA A 68 14.90 10.65 -2.54
CA ALA A 68 15.36 9.65 -1.58
C ALA A 68 14.22 9.01 -0.78
N VAL A 69 13.04 9.65 -0.78
CA VAL A 69 11.82 9.16 -0.13
C VAL A 69 11.00 8.38 -1.13
N LYS A 70 10.52 7.19 -0.73
CA LYS A 70 9.49 6.48 -1.50
C LYS A 70 8.10 6.72 -0.93
N VAL A 71 7.09 6.79 -1.80
CA VAL A 71 5.69 6.95 -1.39
C VAL A 71 4.89 5.79 -1.95
N TYR A 72 4.24 5.03 -1.07
CA TYR A 72 3.40 3.87 -1.39
C TYR A 72 1.97 4.19 -1.01
N ILE A 73 1.05 3.99 -1.94
CA ILE A 73 -0.37 4.28 -1.71
C ILE A 73 -1.24 3.05 -1.95
N ASP A 74 -2.28 2.91 -1.13
CA ASP A 74 -3.38 1.96 -1.34
C ASP A 74 -4.47 2.61 -2.21
N ALA A 75 -4.18 2.74 -3.51
CA ALA A 75 -5.17 3.21 -4.49
C ALA A 75 -4.75 2.84 -5.91
N PRO A 76 -5.70 2.48 -6.80
CA PRO A 76 -5.40 2.23 -8.20
C PRO A 76 -4.99 3.53 -8.91
N MET A 77 -3.72 3.66 -9.29
CA MET A 77 -3.19 4.82 -10.02
C MET A 77 -3.01 4.54 -11.50
N ASP A 78 -2.31 3.44 -11.79
CA ASP A 78 -1.96 3.10 -13.15
C ASP A 78 -3.11 2.34 -13.80
N LEU A 79 -3.74 3.01 -14.77
CA LEU A 79 -4.89 2.50 -15.49
C LEU A 79 -4.49 1.64 -16.71
N GLN A 80 -3.19 1.40 -16.91
CA GLN A 80 -2.72 0.40 -17.87
C GLN A 80 -3.34 -0.97 -17.56
N GLY A 81 -3.67 -1.71 -18.63
CA GLY A 81 -4.37 -2.99 -18.54
C GLY A 81 -5.91 -2.89 -18.55
N LEU A 82 -6.48 -1.68 -18.57
CA LEU A 82 -7.89 -1.49 -18.91
C LEU A 82 -8.06 -1.33 -20.44
N PRO A 83 -9.08 -1.94 -21.06
CA PRO A 83 -9.25 -1.98 -22.52
C PRO A 83 -9.89 -0.70 -23.07
N PHE A 84 -9.25 0.46 -22.89
CA PHE A 84 -9.77 1.74 -23.38
C PHE A 84 -9.87 1.80 -24.92
N ASP A 85 -8.93 1.18 -25.62
CA ASP A 85 -8.76 1.34 -27.07
C ASP A 85 -9.35 0.14 -27.86
N HIS A 86 -9.78 -0.92 -27.18
CA HIS A 86 -10.20 -2.19 -27.80
C HIS A 86 -11.45 -2.79 -27.14
N LEU A 87 -12.57 -2.06 -27.17
CA LEU A 87 -13.84 -2.55 -26.63
C LEU A 87 -14.35 -3.85 -27.30
N ASN A 88 -13.80 -4.26 -28.45
CA ASN A 88 -14.23 -5.49 -29.13
C ASN A 88 -13.37 -6.73 -28.79
N SER A 89 -12.34 -6.61 -27.94
CA SER A 89 -11.39 -7.71 -27.66
C SER A 89 -11.52 -8.34 -26.28
N PHE A 90 -12.47 -7.91 -25.43
CA PHE A 90 -12.61 -8.50 -24.10
C PHE A 90 -13.28 -9.88 -24.14
N ARG A 91 -12.72 -10.83 -23.38
CA ARG A 91 -13.24 -12.21 -23.25
C ARG A 91 -14.20 -12.37 -22.07
N PHE A 92 -14.06 -11.53 -21.04
CA PHE A 92 -14.89 -11.59 -19.85
C PHE A 92 -15.45 -10.22 -19.46
N PRO A 93 -16.69 -10.15 -18.93
CA PRO A 93 -17.28 -8.89 -18.48
C PRO A 93 -16.44 -8.12 -17.43
N TRP A 94 -15.67 -8.83 -16.60
CA TRP A 94 -14.85 -8.17 -15.56
C TRP A 94 -13.74 -7.30 -16.13
N GLN A 95 -13.23 -7.59 -17.34
CA GLN A 95 -12.14 -6.84 -17.96
C GLN A 95 -12.53 -5.40 -18.30
N LEU A 96 -13.83 -5.11 -18.34
CA LEU A 96 -14.36 -3.76 -18.50
C LEU A 96 -14.16 -2.89 -17.25
N THR A 97 -13.96 -3.50 -16.08
CA THR A 97 -13.99 -2.79 -14.79
C THR A 97 -12.75 -3.00 -13.93
N TYR A 98 -12.00 -4.09 -14.12
CA TYR A 98 -10.82 -4.46 -13.33
C TYR A 98 -9.57 -4.58 -14.18
N ARG A 99 -8.42 -4.17 -13.65
CA ARG A 99 -7.12 -4.60 -14.19
C ARG A 99 -6.90 -6.07 -13.83
N PRO A 100 -6.03 -6.80 -14.56
CA PRO A 100 -5.68 -8.18 -14.21
C PRO A 100 -5.23 -8.36 -12.75
N VAL A 101 -4.44 -7.41 -12.22
CA VAL A 101 -3.97 -7.43 -10.83
C VAL A 101 -5.12 -7.33 -9.84
N ASP A 102 -6.07 -6.41 -10.05
CA ASP A 102 -7.22 -6.24 -9.17
C ASP A 102 -8.07 -7.50 -9.18
N LYS A 103 -8.22 -8.13 -10.36
CA LYS A 103 -8.97 -9.38 -10.46
C LYS A 103 -8.29 -10.55 -9.75
N ALA A 104 -6.95 -10.64 -9.84
CA ALA A 104 -6.17 -11.69 -9.23
C ALA A 104 -6.14 -11.57 -7.69
N TYR A 105 -6.07 -10.34 -7.18
CA TYR A 105 -5.96 -10.05 -5.74
C TYR A 105 -7.27 -9.62 -5.08
N ASN A 106 -8.38 -9.60 -5.83
CA ASN A 106 -9.67 -9.03 -5.40
C ASN A 106 -9.57 -7.56 -4.96
N GLY A 107 -8.70 -6.80 -5.62
CA GLY A 107 -8.58 -5.35 -5.45
C GLY A 107 -9.85 -4.62 -5.89
N LEU A 108 -9.93 -3.34 -5.54
CA LEU A 108 -11.03 -2.50 -6.00
C LEU A 108 -10.94 -2.31 -7.52
N PRO A 109 -12.06 -2.39 -8.26
CA PRO A 109 -12.06 -2.07 -9.67
C PRO A 109 -11.76 -0.57 -9.86
N PRO A 110 -10.75 -0.18 -10.68
CA PRO A 110 -10.38 1.22 -10.84
C PRO A 110 -11.52 2.11 -11.34
N PHE A 111 -12.51 1.51 -12.03
CA PHE A 111 -13.71 2.22 -12.49
C PHE A 111 -14.80 2.39 -11.43
N ALA A 112 -14.91 1.50 -10.43
CA ALA A 112 -15.71 1.83 -9.25
C ALA A 112 -15.13 3.06 -8.54
N ASP A 113 -13.81 3.26 -8.69
CA ASP A 113 -13.09 4.41 -8.17
C ASP A 113 -13.01 5.62 -9.13
N LYS A 114 -13.45 5.49 -10.39
CA LYS A 114 -13.67 6.64 -11.30
C LYS A 114 -15.01 7.34 -11.04
N ILE A 115 -16.01 6.59 -10.57
CA ILE A 115 -17.21 7.15 -9.92
C ILE A 115 -16.87 7.48 -8.45
N GLY A 116 -15.94 6.70 -7.89
CA GLY A 116 -15.39 6.89 -6.57
C GLY A 116 -14.48 8.11 -6.47
N ALA A 117 -14.30 8.47 -5.22
CA ALA A 117 -13.83 9.77 -4.85
C ALA A 117 -12.32 9.77 -4.52
N VAL A 118 -11.70 8.59 -4.38
CA VAL A 118 -10.30 8.41 -3.97
C VAL A 118 -9.36 8.77 -5.11
N VAL A 119 -9.52 8.09 -6.25
CA VAL A 119 -8.66 8.23 -7.42
C VAL A 119 -8.78 9.64 -7.98
N SER A 120 -9.97 10.21 -8.05
CA SER A 120 -10.17 11.56 -8.57
C SER A 120 -9.49 12.63 -7.70
N ARG A 121 -9.49 12.49 -6.36
CA ARG A 121 -8.78 13.40 -5.44
C ARG A 121 -7.28 13.28 -5.60
N PHE A 122 -6.82 12.04 -5.70
CA PHE A 122 -5.42 11.74 -5.82
C PHE A 122 -4.86 12.21 -7.17
N MET A 123 -5.58 11.93 -8.26
CA MET A 123 -5.25 12.41 -9.59
C MET A 123 -5.25 13.94 -9.65
N TYR A 124 -6.14 14.62 -8.93
CA TYR A 124 -6.07 16.09 -8.79
C TYR A 124 -4.78 16.56 -8.12
N CYS A 125 -4.32 15.84 -7.08
CA CYS A 125 -3.05 16.15 -6.41
C CYS A 125 -1.86 15.97 -7.37
N LEU A 126 -1.90 14.95 -8.23
CA LEU A 126 -0.86 14.68 -9.23
C LEU A 126 -0.93 15.60 -10.46
N HIS A 127 -2.11 16.11 -10.80
CA HIS A 127 -2.33 16.91 -12.00
C HIS A 127 -1.61 18.26 -11.90
N ASP A 128 -0.68 18.54 -12.79
CA ASP A 128 -0.04 19.85 -12.89
C ASP A 128 -0.89 20.78 -13.78
N LYS A 129 -1.02 22.06 -13.42
CA LYS A 129 -1.79 23.01 -14.26
C LYS A 129 -1.07 23.29 -15.59
N ASP A 130 0.24 23.08 -15.63
CA ASP A 130 1.08 23.37 -16.79
C ASP A 130 1.19 22.18 -17.77
N THR A 131 0.67 20.99 -17.43
CA THR A 131 0.63 19.82 -18.32
C THR A 131 -0.70 19.76 -19.07
N ASP A 132 -0.94 20.72 -19.95
CA ASP A 132 -2.17 20.88 -20.76
C ASP A 132 -2.46 19.73 -21.76
N LYS A 133 -1.69 18.62 -21.72
CA LYS A 133 -1.76 17.52 -22.71
C LYS A 133 -1.42 16.12 -22.21
N SER A 134 -1.16 15.90 -20.92
CA SER A 134 -0.78 14.55 -20.47
C SER A 134 -2.02 13.68 -20.32
N ASP A 135 -2.11 12.65 -21.16
CA ASP A 135 -3.02 11.53 -21.00
C ASP A 135 -3.08 11.10 -19.51
N PRO A 136 -4.27 11.06 -18.88
CA PRO A 136 -4.42 10.70 -17.47
C PRO A 136 -3.87 9.31 -17.14
N ARG A 137 -3.66 8.44 -18.14
CA ARG A 137 -2.93 7.16 -17.97
C ARG A 137 -1.49 7.34 -17.50
N HIS A 138 -0.90 8.54 -17.59
CA HIS A 138 0.52 8.78 -17.34
C HIS A 138 0.80 9.88 -16.29
N ALA A 139 -0.22 10.42 -15.61
CA ALA A 139 -0.02 11.52 -14.65
C ALA A 139 0.99 11.19 -13.52
N PHE A 140 1.12 9.91 -13.15
CA PHE A 140 2.05 9.45 -12.12
C PHE A 140 3.48 9.19 -12.65
N GLU A 141 3.73 9.23 -13.97
CA GLU A 141 5.05 9.01 -14.58
C GLU A 141 6.07 10.09 -14.21
N LYS A 142 5.61 11.28 -13.82
CA LYS A 142 6.46 12.38 -13.34
C LYS A 142 7.23 12.05 -12.05
N TYR A 143 6.69 11.17 -11.20
CA TYR A 143 7.21 10.96 -9.85
C TYR A 143 7.76 9.55 -9.67
N GLU A 144 9.00 9.28 -10.07
CA GLU A 144 9.63 7.94 -10.06
C GLU A 144 9.59 7.24 -8.68
N ASN A 145 9.49 8.02 -7.60
CA ASN A 145 9.44 7.56 -6.22
C ASN A 145 8.02 7.21 -5.70
N LEU A 146 6.99 7.35 -6.53
CA LEU A 146 5.60 6.99 -6.23
C LEU A 146 5.30 5.56 -6.72
N PHE A 147 4.73 4.74 -5.82
CA PHE A 147 4.41 3.34 -6.03
C PHE A 147 2.97 3.04 -5.63
N GLU A 148 2.35 2.11 -6.37
CA GLU A 148 1.08 1.53 -6.02
C GLU A 148 1.32 0.27 -5.18
N THR A 149 0.48 0.05 -4.19
CA THR A 149 0.43 -1.22 -3.48
C THR A 149 -1.00 -1.53 -3.07
N TYR A 150 -1.21 -2.74 -2.55
CA TYR A 150 -2.49 -3.16 -2.03
C TYR A 150 -2.25 -3.99 -0.76
N PRO A 151 -2.41 -3.41 0.44
CA PRO A 151 -2.21 -4.11 1.71
C PRO A 151 -2.96 -5.43 1.80
N ALA A 152 -4.25 -5.46 1.48
CA ALA A 152 -5.02 -6.69 1.44
C ALA A 152 -4.51 -7.67 0.37
N GLY A 153 -3.97 -7.18 -0.75
CA GLY A 153 -3.30 -7.98 -1.78
C GLY A 153 -2.00 -8.62 -1.27
N SER A 154 -1.19 -7.87 -0.54
CA SER A 154 0.02 -8.35 0.13
C SER A 154 -0.32 -9.42 1.17
N LEU A 155 -1.33 -9.18 2.02
CA LEU A 155 -1.80 -10.17 2.97
C LEU A 155 -2.33 -11.43 2.28
N LYS A 156 -3.08 -11.28 1.19
CA LYS A 156 -3.56 -12.40 0.37
C LYS A 156 -2.40 -13.18 -0.26
N GLN A 157 -1.34 -12.51 -0.72
CA GLN A 157 -0.14 -13.17 -1.25
C GLN A 157 0.53 -14.03 -0.17
N LEU A 158 0.74 -13.45 1.02
CA LEU A 158 1.34 -14.14 2.17
C LEU A 158 0.47 -15.30 2.65
N ALA A 159 -0.85 -15.14 2.67
CA ALA A 159 -1.82 -16.15 3.07
C ALA A 159 -1.94 -17.30 2.06
N ASP A 160 -2.35 -17.00 0.82
CA ASP A 160 -2.75 -18.02 -0.15
C ASP A 160 -1.53 -18.70 -0.79
N THR A 161 -0.47 -17.95 -1.05
CA THR A 161 0.71 -18.44 -1.76
C THR A 161 1.75 -19.00 -0.77
N LEU A 162 2.03 -18.26 0.30
CA LEU A 162 3.10 -18.63 1.25
C LEU A 162 2.61 -19.29 2.53
N ARG A 163 1.28 -19.38 2.73
CA ARG A 163 0.66 -20.03 3.90
C ARG A 163 1.20 -19.51 5.23
N GLN A 164 1.41 -18.19 5.33
CA GLN A 164 1.94 -17.59 6.55
C GLN A 164 0.96 -17.76 7.72
N PRO A 165 1.36 -18.44 8.81
CA PRO A 165 0.52 -18.62 9.99
C PRO A 165 0.11 -17.28 10.59
N GLY A 166 -1.14 -17.16 11.02
CA GLY A 166 -1.69 -15.93 11.60
C GLY A 166 -2.19 -14.94 10.56
N ILE A 167 -1.88 -15.11 9.28
CA ILE A 167 -2.42 -14.32 8.16
C ILE A 167 -3.47 -15.12 7.39
N ASP A 168 -3.19 -16.40 7.12
CA ASP A 168 -3.95 -17.34 6.29
C ASP A 168 -5.49 -17.30 6.46
N LYS A 169 -5.97 -17.23 7.71
CA LYS A 169 -7.42 -17.22 8.01
C LYS A 169 -7.96 -15.84 8.38
N ASN A 170 -7.08 -14.91 8.71
CA ASN A 170 -7.45 -13.62 9.31
C ASN A 170 -7.55 -12.50 8.28
N TYR A 171 -6.81 -12.57 7.16
CA TYR A 171 -6.72 -11.47 6.20
C TYR A 171 -8.06 -11.08 5.53
N LYS A 172 -9.05 -11.98 5.56
CA LYS A 172 -10.40 -11.68 5.02
C LYS A 172 -11.29 -10.90 5.99
N ASN A 173 -10.94 -10.87 7.27
CA ASN A 173 -11.83 -10.42 8.36
C ASN A 173 -11.27 -9.25 9.18
N TYR A 174 -10.07 -8.74 8.89
CA TYR A 174 -9.45 -7.69 9.72
C TYR A 174 -10.07 -6.29 9.54
N LYS A 175 -10.70 -6.01 8.40
CA LYS A 175 -11.24 -4.68 8.09
C LYS A 175 -12.30 -4.23 9.11
N LYS A 176 -12.22 -2.99 9.56
CA LYS A 176 -12.91 -2.34 10.70
C LYS A 176 -12.47 -2.85 12.08
N GLY A 177 -11.42 -3.66 12.17
CA GLY A 177 -10.84 -4.10 13.43
C GLY A 177 -9.95 -3.02 14.05
N LYS A 178 -9.65 -3.19 15.34
CA LYS A 178 -8.71 -2.38 16.10
C LYS A 178 -7.79 -3.26 16.95
N VAL A 179 -6.56 -2.83 17.11
CA VAL A 179 -5.55 -3.52 17.91
C VAL A 179 -4.84 -2.52 18.83
N ASP A 180 -4.56 -2.94 20.05
CA ASP A 180 -3.73 -2.23 21.00
C ASP A 180 -2.29 -2.77 20.93
N LEU A 181 -1.30 -1.90 21.01
CA LEU A 181 0.10 -2.21 21.20
C LEU A 181 0.62 -1.51 22.46
N ASP A 182 1.15 -2.29 23.39
CA ASP A 182 1.78 -1.83 24.62
C ASP A 182 3.08 -2.62 24.92
N SER A 183 3.61 -2.52 26.13
CA SER A 183 4.84 -3.22 26.55
C SER A 183 4.72 -4.75 26.52
N ASP A 184 3.50 -5.30 26.57
CA ASP A 184 3.26 -6.74 26.50
C ASP A 184 3.00 -7.22 25.07
N GLY A 185 3.07 -6.30 24.10
CA GLY A 185 2.86 -6.56 22.68
C GLY A 185 1.42 -6.34 22.20
N TRP A 186 1.08 -6.98 21.09
CA TRP A 186 -0.21 -6.80 20.41
C TRP A 186 -1.37 -7.48 21.13
N LYS A 187 -2.47 -6.75 21.35
CA LYS A 187 -3.72 -7.25 21.96
C LYS A 187 -4.91 -6.76 21.14
N PRO A 188 -5.98 -7.57 20.96
CA PRO A 188 -7.19 -7.05 20.34
C PRO A 188 -7.75 -5.91 21.21
N ALA A 189 -8.16 -4.79 20.59
CA ALA A 189 -8.70 -3.64 21.34
C ALA A 189 -10.13 -3.90 21.86
N GLY A 190 -10.77 -4.97 21.39
CA GLY A 190 -12.12 -5.38 21.76
C GLY A 190 -12.32 -6.89 21.65
N GLN A 191 -13.59 -7.33 21.67
CA GLN A 191 -13.98 -8.75 21.59
C GLN A 191 -14.50 -9.15 20.19
N SER A 192 -14.38 -8.28 19.19
CA SER A 192 -14.87 -8.61 17.85
C SER A 192 -13.90 -9.56 17.13
N THR A 193 -14.43 -10.44 16.30
CA THR A 193 -13.63 -11.32 15.44
C THR A 193 -12.70 -10.54 14.49
N LYS A 194 -13.02 -9.28 14.23
CA LYS A 194 -12.24 -8.36 13.41
C LYS A 194 -11.01 -7.84 14.17
N ASP A 195 -11.18 -7.47 15.43
CA ASP A 195 -10.08 -7.05 16.32
C ASP A 195 -9.10 -8.22 16.52
N GLU A 196 -9.61 -9.43 16.74
CA GLU A 196 -8.80 -10.65 16.82
C GLU A 196 -8.06 -10.92 15.51
N SER A 197 -8.76 -10.81 14.36
CA SER A 197 -8.15 -11.01 13.04
C SER A 197 -7.02 -10.00 12.79
N LEU A 198 -7.25 -8.72 13.05
CA LEU A 198 -6.23 -7.67 12.91
C LEU A 198 -5.05 -7.91 13.85
N CYS A 199 -5.31 -8.23 15.11
CA CYS A 199 -4.28 -8.55 16.10
C CYS A 199 -3.39 -9.72 15.66
N ASN A 200 -3.99 -10.80 15.14
CA ASN A 200 -3.24 -11.96 14.67
C ASN A 200 -2.33 -11.62 13.48
N ILE A 201 -2.81 -10.79 12.55
CA ILE A 201 -2.00 -10.34 11.41
C ILE A 201 -0.88 -9.41 11.90
N ALA A 202 -1.18 -8.48 12.81
CA ALA A 202 -0.20 -7.57 13.39
C ALA A 202 0.93 -8.34 14.11
N LYS A 203 0.59 -9.38 14.88
CA LYS A 203 1.58 -10.29 15.48
C LYS A 203 2.42 -11.01 14.43
N ALA A 204 1.82 -11.45 13.34
CA ALA A 204 2.52 -12.18 12.28
C ALA A 204 3.49 -11.29 11.48
N LEU A 205 3.11 -10.05 11.20
CA LEU A 205 3.91 -9.08 10.45
C LEU A 205 4.93 -8.35 11.32
N PHE A 206 4.51 -7.88 12.49
CA PHE A 206 5.23 -6.95 13.35
C PHE A 206 5.52 -7.57 14.71
N ALA A 207 5.97 -8.83 14.74
CA ALA A 207 6.18 -9.61 15.96
C ALA A 207 7.10 -8.92 16.98
N GLN A 208 8.11 -8.19 16.50
CA GLN A 208 9.10 -7.48 17.32
C GLN A 208 8.75 -6.00 17.52
N ALA A 209 7.54 -5.57 17.15
CA ALA A 209 7.15 -4.18 17.31
C ALA A 209 6.90 -3.85 18.78
N VAL A 210 7.42 -2.70 19.20
CA VAL A 210 7.17 -2.09 20.50
C VAL A 210 6.59 -0.70 20.30
N ALA A 211 5.72 -0.27 21.20
CA ALA A 211 5.27 1.11 21.27
C ALA A 211 5.89 1.81 22.49
N LYS A 212 6.21 3.11 22.34
CA LYS A 212 6.71 3.92 23.46
C LYS A 212 5.64 4.16 24.53
N GLU A 213 4.39 4.22 24.08
CA GLU A 213 3.20 4.42 24.88
C GLU A 213 2.11 3.49 24.36
N LYS A 214 1.07 3.22 25.14
CA LYS A 214 -0.06 2.42 24.67
C LYS A 214 -0.66 3.09 23.42
N LEU A 215 -0.74 2.33 22.33
CA LEU A 215 -1.24 2.81 21.04
C LEU A 215 -2.39 1.92 20.57
N THR A 216 -3.50 2.54 20.14
CA THR A 216 -4.58 1.83 19.45
C THR A 216 -4.51 2.13 17.96
N ILE A 217 -4.43 1.10 17.14
CA ILE A 217 -4.31 1.17 15.68
C ILE A 217 -5.57 0.57 15.05
N ASN A 218 -6.16 1.29 14.09
CA ASN A 218 -7.29 0.79 13.29
C ASN A 218 -6.81 0.14 11.98
N ASP A 219 -7.74 -0.43 11.19
CA ASP A 219 -7.38 -1.09 9.94
C ASP A 219 -6.81 -0.15 8.87
N ASP A 220 -7.27 1.10 8.78
CA ASP A 220 -6.76 2.08 7.82
C ASP A 220 -5.28 2.44 8.12
N GLU A 221 -4.97 2.68 9.40
CA GLU A 221 -3.61 2.92 9.87
C GLU A 221 -2.70 1.70 9.70
N PHE A 222 -3.24 0.51 9.94
CA PHE A 222 -2.53 -0.73 9.73
C PHE A 222 -2.19 -0.96 8.25
N ASP A 223 -3.11 -0.64 7.35
CA ASP A 223 -2.87 -0.72 5.91
C ASP A 223 -1.84 0.31 5.44
N ALA A 224 -1.90 1.54 5.97
CA ALA A 224 -0.85 2.54 5.77
C ALA A 224 0.52 2.06 6.30
N MET A 225 0.57 1.31 7.42
CA MET A 225 1.82 0.68 7.90
C MET A 225 2.34 -0.35 6.89
N ILE A 226 1.48 -1.20 6.34
CA ILE A 226 1.85 -2.19 5.31
C ILE A 226 2.40 -1.49 4.07
N CYS A 227 1.75 -0.41 3.62
CA CYS A 227 2.25 0.42 2.53
C CYS A 227 3.66 0.94 2.83
N ALA A 228 3.87 1.50 4.02
CA ALA A 228 5.13 2.13 4.40
C ALA A 228 6.28 1.11 4.47
N VAL A 229 6.06 -0.05 5.08
CA VAL A 229 7.11 -1.09 5.16
C VAL A 229 7.42 -1.72 3.82
N THR A 230 6.45 -1.80 2.90
CA THR A 230 6.70 -2.24 1.52
C THR A 230 7.79 -1.41 0.86
N GLY A 231 7.85 -0.10 1.13
CA GLY A 231 8.90 0.77 0.60
C GLY A 231 10.30 0.56 1.17
N LEU A 232 10.40 0.00 2.37
CA LEU A 232 11.66 -0.29 3.05
C LEU A 232 12.21 -1.69 2.74
N LEU A 233 11.35 -2.61 2.31
CA LEU A 233 11.73 -3.98 1.95
C LEU A 233 12.67 -4.01 0.74
N ASP A 234 13.62 -4.95 0.80
CA ASP A 234 14.50 -5.25 -0.32
C ASP A 234 13.74 -5.94 -1.45
N ARG A 235 14.30 -5.86 -2.68
CA ARG A 235 13.63 -6.36 -3.88
C ARG A 235 13.26 -7.85 -3.78
N GLY A 236 14.07 -8.67 -3.12
CA GLY A 236 13.80 -10.10 -2.92
C GLY A 236 12.60 -10.39 -2.01
N SER A 237 12.20 -9.44 -1.17
CA SER A 237 11.05 -9.55 -0.28
C SER A 237 9.75 -9.07 -0.93
N LYS A 238 9.80 -8.61 -2.18
CA LYS A 238 8.69 -8.00 -2.91
C LYS A 238 8.33 -8.79 -4.16
N LEU A 239 7.08 -8.65 -4.56
CA LEU A 239 6.58 -9.09 -5.84
C LEU A 239 6.52 -7.88 -6.76
N THR A 240 7.36 -7.86 -7.79
CA THR A 240 7.48 -6.75 -8.75
C THR A 240 7.53 -7.29 -10.17
N GLU A 241 7.17 -6.47 -11.16
CA GLU A 241 7.41 -6.70 -12.60
C GLU A 241 7.03 -8.15 -13.03
N ASP A 242 7.96 -8.88 -13.65
CA ASP A 242 7.76 -10.25 -14.16
C ASP A 242 7.27 -11.23 -13.08
N GLY A 243 7.75 -11.08 -11.84
CA GLY A 243 7.30 -11.91 -10.72
C GLY A 243 5.82 -11.67 -10.41
N LEU A 244 5.39 -10.40 -10.46
CA LEU A 244 3.99 -10.02 -10.29
C LEU A 244 3.14 -10.47 -11.47
N GLN A 245 3.62 -10.30 -12.71
CA GLN A 245 2.94 -10.78 -13.91
C GLN A 245 2.67 -12.29 -13.82
N LYS A 246 3.69 -13.07 -13.46
CA LYS A 246 3.55 -14.52 -13.28
C LYS A 246 2.52 -14.85 -12.19
N ALA A 247 2.56 -14.17 -11.06
CA ALA A 247 1.62 -14.43 -9.97
C ALA A 247 0.16 -14.08 -10.35
N ILE A 248 -0.05 -13.01 -11.12
CA ILE A 248 -1.36 -12.66 -11.69
C ILE A 248 -1.83 -13.78 -12.60
N TYR A 249 -0.96 -14.22 -13.53
CA TYR A 249 -1.24 -15.32 -14.45
C TYR A 249 -1.67 -16.58 -13.69
N ASP A 250 -0.83 -17.08 -12.78
CA ASP A 250 -1.08 -18.30 -12.02
C ASP A 250 -2.44 -18.25 -11.28
N LYS A 251 -2.80 -17.08 -10.73
CA LYS A 251 -4.08 -16.88 -10.01
C LYS A 251 -5.28 -16.84 -10.96
N LEU A 252 -5.16 -16.18 -12.10
CA LEU A 252 -6.26 -16.05 -13.05
C LEU A 252 -6.45 -17.34 -13.86
N GLU A 253 -5.38 -18.01 -14.27
CA GLU A 253 -5.40 -19.31 -14.95
C GLU A 253 -6.14 -20.34 -14.07
N LYS A 254 -5.78 -20.44 -12.79
CA LYS A 254 -6.48 -21.33 -11.83
C LYS A 254 -7.99 -21.06 -11.76
N LYS A 255 -8.41 -19.81 -11.96
CA LYS A 255 -9.81 -19.38 -11.83
C LYS A 255 -10.62 -19.61 -13.11
N TYR A 256 -10.00 -19.47 -14.28
CA TYR A 256 -10.71 -19.45 -15.57
C TYR A 256 -10.30 -20.57 -16.54
N LYS A 257 -9.27 -21.37 -16.21
CA LYS A 257 -8.85 -22.64 -16.82
C LYS A 257 -8.51 -22.68 -18.32
N GLU A 258 -8.65 -21.60 -19.09
CA GLU A 258 -8.40 -21.62 -20.56
C GLU A 258 -7.90 -20.27 -21.10
N LEU A 259 -6.75 -19.76 -20.64
CA LEU A 259 -6.31 -18.42 -21.05
C LEU A 259 -4.83 -18.34 -21.49
N SER A 260 -4.65 -17.97 -22.77
CA SER A 260 -3.52 -17.14 -23.16
C SER A 260 -3.81 -15.71 -22.72
N PHE A 261 -3.08 -15.24 -21.72
CA PHE A 261 -3.16 -13.86 -21.25
C PHE A 261 -2.02 -13.07 -21.88
N GLU A 262 -2.16 -12.75 -23.17
CA GLU A 262 -1.21 -11.86 -23.85
C GLU A 262 -1.26 -10.42 -23.26
N ASP A 263 -2.31 -10.10 -22.49
CA ASP A 263 -2.56 -8.75 -21.93
C ASP A 263 -2.50 -8.66 -20.38
N CYS A 264 -1.84 -9.60 -19.69
CA CYS A 264 -1.71 -9.57 -18.21
C CYS A 264 -0.55 -8.72 -17.68
N SER A 265 -0.21 -7.63 -18.35
CA SER A 265 0.84 -6.74 -17.85
C SER A 265 0.42 -6.13 -16.51
N PRO A 266 1.23 -6.27 -15.44
CA PRO A 266 0.96 -5.60 -14.18
C PRO A 266 1.05 -4.08 -14.37
N PRO A 267 0.35 -3.29 -13.54
CA PRO A 267 0.54 -1.85 -13.54
C PRO A 267 1.98 -1.51 -13.18
N LYS A 268 2.53 -0.47 -13.80
CA LYS A 268 3.87 0.04 -13.51
C LYS A 268 3.96 0.41 -12.04
N ARG A 269 5.09 0.06 -11.41
CA ARG A 269 5.39 0.40 -10.01
C ARG A 269 4.33 -0.08 -9.02
N TYR A 270 3.64 -1.15 -9.35
CA TYR A 270 2.82 -1.92 -8.42
C TYR A 270 3.69 -2.93 -7.70
N GLU A 271 3.72 -2.89 -6.37
CA GLU A 271 4.50 -3.80 -5.56
C GLU A 271 3.67 -4.42 -4.44
N LEU A 272 3.88 -5.72 -4.19
CA LEU A 272 3.31 -6.44 -3.04
C LEU A 272 4.40 -7.05 -2.17
N ILE A 273 4.10 -7.29 -0.90
CA ILE A 273 4.98 -8.09 -0.03
C ILE A 273 4.92 -9.56 -0.47
N ASN A 274 6.10 -10.17 -0.62
CA ASN A 274 6.26 -11.56 -1.04
C ASN A 274 7.13 -12.40 -0.08
N SER A 275 7.62 -11.80 1.00
CA SER A 275 8.29 -12.54 2.08
C SER A 275 8.24 -11.73 3.37
N LEU A 276 8.23 -12.44 4.50
CA LEU A 276 8.34 -11.84 5.84
C LEU A 276 9.72 -12.02 6.45
N GLU A 277 10.64 -12.69 5.76
CA GLU A 277 11.96 -13.03 6.31
C GLU A 277 12.73 -11.78 6.76
N GLU A 278 12.73 -10.75 5.92
CA GLU A 278 13.39 -9.48 6.24
C GLU A 278 12.66 -8.72 7.36
N LEU A 279 11.33 -8.57 7.23
CA LEU A 279 10.50 -7.86 8.20
C LEU A 279 10.61 -8.46 9.61
N ARG A 280 10.69 -9.78 9.71
CA ARG A 280 10.85 -10.52 10.98
C ARG A 280 12.18 -10.28 11.67
N ARG A 281 13.19 -9.72 10.99
CA ARG A 281 14.49 -9.38 11.58
C ARG A 281 14.56 -7.95 12.10
N TRP A 282 13.56 -7.12 11.78
CA TRP A 282 13.59 -5.71 12.17
C TRP A 282 13.18 -5.55 13.64
N GLU A 283 13.95 -4.74 14.35
CA GLU A 283 13.50 -4.12 15.60
C GLU A 283 12.60 -2.93 15.21
N ILE A 284 11.31 -3.00 15.51
CA ILE A 284 10.32 -2.01 15.07
C ILE A 284 9.85 -1.20 16.27
N THR A 285 10.00 0.12 16.20
CA THR A 285 9.34 1.05 17.13
C THR A 285 8.16 1.70 16.43
N ILE A 286 6.97 1.61 17.02
CA ILE A 286 5.77 2.28 16.53
C ILE A 286 5.42 3.43 17.47
N MET A 287 5.11 4.58 16.89
CA MET A 287 4.71 5.75 17.66
C MET A 287 3.71 6.60 16.91
N GLU A 288 2.95 7.39 17.67
CA GLU A 288 2.09 8.43 17.13
C GLU A 288 2.85 9.75 17.01
N SER A 289 2.52 10.54 15.99
CA SER A 289 3.01 11.90 15.82
C SER A 289 1.84 12.86 15.58
N ALA A 290 1.76 13.93 16.36
CA ALA A 290 0.61 14.84 16.37
C ALA A 290 0.50 15.74 15.12
N SER A 291 1.58 15.89 14.32
CA SER A 291 1.57 16.63 13.07
C SER A 291 2.76 16.28 12.17
N ALA A 292 2.56 16.44 10.85
CA ALA A 292 3.65 16.60 9.90
C ALA A 292 3.91 18.10 9.69
N SER A 293 5.12 18.58 9.98
CA SER A 293 5.57 19.94 9.66
C SER A 293 6.12 20.06 8.24
#